data_AF-A0AAP0S1C5-F1
#
_entry.id   AF-A0AAP0S1C5-F1
#
_cell.length_a   1.000
_cell.length_b   1.000
_cell.length_c   1.000
_cell.angle_alpha   90.00
_cell.angle_beta   90.00
_cell.angle_gamma   90.00
#
_symmetry.space_group_name_H-M   'P 1'
#
loop_
_entity.id
_entity.type
_entity.pdbx_description
1 polymer ?
#
loop_
_entity_poly.entity_id
_entity_poly.type
_entity_poly.pdbx_seq_one_letter_code
_entity_poly.pdbx_strand_id
1 'polypeptide(L)'
;MRTSEYNFKLPNFVITCDSLTKLKLVSCSLDPSAKIHMRSLKSLRLKEIILSEDTIAKIFSGCPLLEKLSLYNCYGPSVLSITSQNLKRLVFHYGITDLSLEIFCPYITSLNISGWIEGVALKNLSCLVNSTLDFTEDFNGARGEYLGVRMILQKLHHLDVLTICDRLILVWLSFLYRFLYVLFG
;
A
#
# COMPACT_ATOMS: atom_id res chain seq x y z
N MET A 1 3.15 -5.02 20.60
CA MET A 1 4.00 -4.10 19.80
C MET A 1 5.25 -4.84 19.38
N ARG A 2 5.46 -5.13 18.09
CA ARG A 2 6.74 -5.69 17.58
C ARG A 2 7.77 -4.56 17.54
N THR A 3 8.53 -4.37 18.61
CA THR A 3 9.66 -3.44 18.66
C THR A 3 10.92 -4.14 18.17
N SER A 4 11.42 -3.72 16.99
CA SER A 4 12.80 -3.81 16.48
C SER A 4 13.61 -5.11 16.67
N GLU A 5 13.69 -5.94 15.64
CA GLU A 5 14.78 -6.93 15.46
C GLU A 5 15.39 -6.90 14.04
N TYR A 6 15.38 -5.76 13.36
CA TYR A 6 16.18 -5.63 12.14
C TYR A 6 17.61 -5.28 12.53
N ASN A 7 18.44 -6.32 12.68
CA ASN A 7 19.86 -6.20 13.08
C ASN A 7 20.70 -5.35 12.12
N PHE A 8 20.24 -5.17 10.87
CA PHE A 8 20.96 -4.38 9.88
C PHE A 8 20.51 -2.91 9.87
N LYS A 9 21.41 -2.03 10.32
CA LYS A 9 21.28 -0.58 10.13
C LYS A 9 21.74 -0.22 8.72
N LEU A 10 20.87 0.41 7.94
CA LEU A 10 21.19 0.82 6.59
C LEU A 10 22.25 1.95 6.63
N PRO A 11 23.38 1.82 5.90
CA PRO A 11 24.34 2.91 5.81
C PRO A 11 23.75 4.16 5.14
N ASN A 12 23.97 5.33 5.73
CA ASN A 12 23.36 6.59 5.27
C ASN A 12 23.71 6.93 3.81
N PHE A 13 24.90 6.54 3.31
CA PHE A 13 25.29 6.83 1.93
C PHE A 13 24.33 6.21 0.88
N VAL A 14 23.65 5.11 1.22
CA VAL A 14 22.70 4.45 0.32
C VAL A 14 21.49 5.34 0.08
N ILE A 15 20.99 6.02 1.12
CA ILE A 15 19.83 6.91 1.07
C ILE A 15 20.18 8.37 0.71
N THR A 16 21.46 8.65 0.46
CA THR A 16 21.94 9.93 -0.08
C THR A 16 22.56 9.81 -1.48
N CYS A 17 22.38 8.67 -2.15
CA CYS A 17 23.03 8.39 -3.43
C CYS A 17 22.21 8.95 -4.60
N ASP A 18 22.70 10.04 -5.19
CA ASP A 18 22.01 10.76 -6.27
C ASP A 18 22.00 10.04 -7.62
N SER A 19 22.84 9.03 -7.83
CA SER A 19 22.89 8.25 -9.08
C SER A 19 21.91 7.08 -9.10
N LEU A 20 21.37 6.68 -7.94
CA LEU A 20 20.43 5.56 -7.86
C LEU A 20 19.09 5.93 -8.48
N THR A 21 18.65 5.13 -9.46
CA THR A 21 17.32 5.25 -10.08
C THR A 21 16.32 4.26 -9.52
N LYS A 22 16.80 3.15 -8.94
CA LYS A 22 15.99 2.10 -8.33
C LYS A 22 16.64 1.64 -7.04
N LEU A 23 15.87 1.58 -5.96
CA LEU A 23 16.32 1.10 -4.66
C LEU A 23 15.33 0.07 -4.12
N LYS A 24 15.86 -1.04 -3.62
CA LYS A 24 15.10 -2.10 -2.95
C LYS A 24 15.74 -2.37 -1.59
N LEU A 25 14.95 -2.23 -0.53
CA LEU A 25 15.38 -2.46 0.84
C LEU A 25 14.48 -3.50 1.48
N VAL A 26 15.08 -4.41 2.22
CA VAL A 26 14.39 -5.54 2.88
C VAL A 26 14.95 -5.68 4.28
N SER A 27 14.06 -5.71 5.28
CA SER A 27 14.38 -6.07 6.67
C SER A 27 15.56 -5.28 7.26
N CYS A 28 15.58 -3.97 7.03
CA CYS A 28 16.61 -3.05 7.54
C CYS A 28 16.00 -1.89 8.35
N SER A 29 16.79 -1.30 9.25
CA SER A 29 16.41 -0.07 9.95
C SER A 29 16.99 1.17 9.26
N LEU A 30 16.14 2.18 9.06
CA LEU A 30 16.56 3.52 8.65
C LEU A 30 16.82 4.34 9.91
N ASP A 31 17.92 5.09 9.92
CA ASP A 31 18.19 6.06 10.96
C ASP A 31 17.15 7.19 10.90
N PRO A 32 16.34 7.41 11.95
CA PRO A 32 15.34 8.48 11.96
C PRO A 32 15.94 9.88 11.76
N SER A 33 17.22 10.06 12.11
CA SER A 33 17.93 11.34 11.96
C SER A 33 18.54 11.54 10.56
N ALA A 34 18.58 10.48 9.73
CA ALA A 34 19.18 10.58 8.41
C ALA A 34 18.39 11.48 7.47
N LYS A 35 19.13 12.27 6.68
CA LYS A 35 18.58 13.04 5.58
C LYS A 35 18.50 12.15 4.35
N ILE A 36 17.28 11.93 3.85
CA ILE A 36 17.07 11.21 2.60
C ILE A 36 17.26 12.20 1.45
N HIS A 37 18.12 11.85 0.50
CA HIS A 37 18.42 12.68 -0.67
C HIS A 37 18.84 11.80 -1.84
N MET A 38 17.91 11.48 -2.74
CA MET A 38 18.18 10.62 -3.90
C MET A 38 17.49 11.23 -5.13
N ARG A 39 18.12 12.25 -5.72
CA ARG A 39 17.50 13.09 -6.75
C ARG A 39 17.09 12.35 -8.02
N SER A 40 17.78 11.25 -8.36
CA SER A 40 17.47 10.46 -9.56
C SER A 40 16.55 9.26 -9.29
N LEU A 41 16.11 9.06 -8.04
CA LEU A 41 15.36 7.86 -7.68
C LEU A 41 13.95 7.88 -8.26
N LYS A 42 13.64 6.88 -9.08
CA LYS A 42 12.35 6.69 -9.75
C LYS A 42 11.52 5.56 -9.16
N SER A 43 12.16 4.54 -8.61
CA SER A 43 11.47 3.39 -8.02
C SER A 43 12.05 3.03 -6.67
N LEU A 44 11.19 3.00 -5.66
CA LEU A 44 11.52 2.57 -4.30
C LEU A 44 10.68 1.34 -3.92
N ARG A 45 11.34 0.28 -3.46
CA ARG A 45 10.69 -0.88 -2.85
C ARG A 45 11.19 -1.06 -1.43
N LEU A 46 10.27 -1.10 -0.49
CA LEU A 46 10.51 -1.36 0.92
C LEU A 46 9.76 -2.63 1.30
N LYS A 47 10.43 -3.55 2.00
CA LYS A 47 9.81 -4.78 2.51
C LYS A 47 10.22 -5.00 3.95
N GLU A 48 9.26 -5.28 4.83
CA GLU A 48 9.54 -5.58 6.25
C GLU A 48 10.35 -4.46 6.90
N ILE A 49 9.87 -3.22 6.76
CA ILE A 49 10.52 -2.02 7.31
C ILE A 49 9.54 -1.28 8.19
N ILE A 50 9.99 -0.84 9.37
CA ILE A 50 9.24 0.05 10.24
C ILE A 50 9.38 1.48 9.69
N LEU A 51 8.25 2.10 9.40
CA LEU A 51 8.17 3.45 8.85
C LEU A 51 7.43 4.35 9.83
N SER A 52 7.97 5.55 10.05
CA SER A 52 7.21 6.66 10.64
C SER A 52 6.65 7.55 9.54
N GLU A 53 5.61 8.32 9.87
CA GLU A 53 5.05 9.34 8.97
C GLU A 53 6.11 10.37 8.56
N ASP A 54 7.01 10.73 9.50
CA ASP A 54 8.18 11.58 9.23
C ASP A 54 9.15 10.93 8.22
N THR A 55 9.42 9.62 8.34
CA THR A 55 10.27 8.91 7.36
C THR A 55 9.64 8.95 5.97
N ILE A 56 8.33 8.77 5.88
CA ILE A 56 7.59 8.86 4.61
C ILE A 56 7.68 10.27 4.01
N ALA A 57 7.50 11.31 4.82
CA ALA A 57 7.64 12.70 4.39
C ALA A 57 9.07 13.01 3.90
N LYS A 58 10.10 12.47 4.56
CA LYS A 58 11.50 12.55 4.14
C LYS A 58 11.75 11.85 2.80
N ILE A 59 11.12 10.68 2.57
CA ILE A 59 11.22 9.99 1.27
C ILE A 59 10.68 10.90 0.16
N PHE A 60 9.49 11.48 0.34
CA PHE A 60 8.88 12.31 -0.71
C PHE A 60 9.59 13.65 -0.94
N SER A 61 10.11 14.28 0.11
CA SER A 61 10.90 15.51 -0.04
C SER A 61 12.29 15.26 -0.60
N GLY A 62 12.92 14.11 -0.27
CA GLY A 62 14.26 13.75 -0.72
C GLY A 62 14.35 13.04 -2.09
N CYS A 63 13.23 12.52 -2.60
CA CYS A 63 13.17 11.77 -3.86
C CYS A 63 12.17 12.43 -4.84
N PRO A 64 12.50 13.61 -5.40
CA PRO A 64 11.56 14.40 -6.19
C PRO A 64 11.09 13.71 -7.48
N LEU A 65 11.88 12.79 -8.04
CA LEU A 65 11.57 12.05 -9.28
C LEU A 65 10.92 10.68 -9.02
N LEU A 66 10.46 10.41 -7.80
CA LEU A 66 9.90 9.11 -7.46
C LEU A 66 8.56 8.87 -8.19
N GLU A 67 8.56 7.91 -9.11
CA GLU A 67 7.42 7.54 -9.96
C GLU A 67 6.67 6.31 -9.42
N LYS A 68 7.39 5.41 -8.72
CA LYS A 68 6.87 4.16 -8.18
C LYS A 68 7.31 3.91 -6.75
N LEU A 69 6.33 3.63 -5.89
CA LEU A 69 6.53 3.19 -4.51
C LEU A 69 5.94 1.80 -4.33
N SER A 70 6.67 0.92 -3.65
CA SER A 70 6.17 -0.41 -3.32
C SER A 70 6.48 -0.75 -1.86
N LEU A 71 5.44 -0.96 -1.05
CA LEU A 71 5.54 -1.27 0.37
C LEU A 71 5.01 -2.68 0.60
N TYR A 72 5.78 -3.53 1.26
CA TYR A 72 5.40 -4.92 1.56
C TYR A 72 5.63 -5.21 3.03
N ASN A 73 4.57 -5.50 3.78
CA ASN A 73 4.69 -5.77 5.23
C ASN A 73 5.48 -4.68 5.95
N CYS A 74 5.24 -3.41 5.58
CA CYS A 74 5.77 -2.26 6.30
C CYS A 74 4.78 -1.87 7.41
N TYR A 75 5.31 -1.45 8.55
CA TYR A 75 4.52 -1.19 9.76
C TYR A 75 4.84 0.19 10.33
N GLY A 76 3.96 0.72 11.18
CA GLY A 76 4.20 1.97 11.91
C GLY A 76 3.24 3.12 11.59
N PRO A 77 2.97 3.48 10.33
CA PRO A 77 2.07 4.59 10.04
C PRO A 77 0.61 4.18 10.23
N SER A 78 -0.19 5.04 10.87
CA SER A 78 -1.66 4.99 10.82
C SER A 78 -2.20 5.78 9.63
N VAL A 79 -1.42 6.76 9.13
CA VAL A 79 -1.72 7.53 7.93
C VAL A 79 -0.56 7.48 6.93
N LEU A 80 -0.85 7.08 5.70
CA LEU A 80 0.06 7.15 4.56
C LEU A 80 -0.39 8.28 3.63
N SER A 81 0.18 9.46 3.82
CA SER A 81 -0.09 10.64 2.98
C SER A 81 0.89 10.73 1.81
N ILE A 82 0.38 10.54 0.60
CA ILE A 82 1.14 10.55 -0.64
C ILE A 82 0.73 11.79 -1.45
N THR A 83 1.44 12.88 -1.25
CA THR A 83 1.15 14.17 -1.91
C THR A 83 2.01 14.46 -3.14
N SER A 84 2.97 13.58 -3.45
CA SER A 84 3.84 13.73 -4.63
C SER A 84 3.05 13.58 -5.93
N GLN A 85 3.10 14.60 -6.78
CA GLN A 85 2.48 14.58 -8.11
C GLN A 85 3.22 13.67 -9.10
N ASN A 86 4.50 13.38 -8.85
CA ASN A 86 5.31 12.52 -9.70
C ASN A 86 5.04 11.03 -9.45
N LEU A 87 4.54 10.67 -8.26
CA LEU A 87 4.24 9.28 -7.94
C LEU A 87 2.99 8.85 -8.71
N LYS A 88 3.15 7.93 -9.67
CA LYS A 88 2.05 7.43 -10.51
C LYS A 88 1.60 6.03 -10.09
N ARG A 89 2.51 5.23 -9.53
CA ARG A 89 2.24 3.84 -9.18
C ARG A 89 2.52 3.54 -7.71
N LEU A 90 1.49 3.10 -7.00
CA LEU A 90 1.59 2.56 -5.66
C LEU A 90 1.32 1.05 -5.69
N VAL A 91 2.23 0.27 -5.09
CA VAL A 91 2.00 -1.14 -4.77
C VAL A 91 2.07 -1.29 -3.26
N PHE A 92 1.04 -1.85 -2.68
CA PHE A 92 0.87 -1.93 -1.24
C PHE A 92 0.43 -3.33 -0.84
N HIS A 93 1.21 -3.97 0.02
CA HIS A 93 0.86 -5.25 0.62
C HIS A 93 0.83 -5.09 2.14
N TYR A 94 -0.36 -5.18 2.72
CA TYR A 94 -0.60 -4.97 4.13
C TYR A 94 -0.65 -6.31 4.87
N GLY A 95 0.29 -6.53 5.79
CA GLY A 95 0.26 -7.71 6.64
C GLY A 95 -0.92 -7.67 7.61
N ILE A 96 -1.23 -8.81 8.24
CA ILE A 96 -2.28 -8.89 9.28
C ILE A 96 -1.85 -8.09 10.51
N THR A 97 -2.67 -7.13 10.93
CA THR A 97 -2.46 -6.27 12.09
C THR A 97 -3.81 -5.78 12.63
N ASP A 98 -3.89 -5.48 13.93
CA ASP A 98 -5.09 -4.90 14.58
C ASP A 98 -5.24 -3.39 14.32
N LEU A 99 -4.28 -2.78 13.62
CA LEU A 99 -4.27 -1.36 13.29
C LEU A 99 -4.96 -1.10 11.94
N SER A 100 -5.66 0.03 11.87
CA SER A 100 -6.13 0.59 10.61
C SER A 100 -5.09 1.51 9.97
N LEU A 101 -5.12 1.58 8.65
CA LEU A 101 -4.27 2.46 7.84
C LEU A 101 -5.14 3.28 6.89
N GLU A 102 -5.03 4.60 6.98
CA GLU A 102 -5.60 5.50 5.99
C GLU A 102 -4.56 5.85 4.91
N ILE A 103 -4.93 5.72 3.64
CA ILE A 103 -4.06 6.07 2.51
C ILE A 103 -4.67 7.24 1.74
N PHE A 104 -3.94 8.35 1.69
CA PHE A 104 -4.31 9.55 0.93
C PHE A 104 -3.42 9.63 -0.32
N CYS A 105 -4.01 9.52 -1.52
CA CYS A 105 -3.24 9.43 -2.76
C CYS A 105 -3.90 10.15 -3.95
N PRO A 106 -4.02 11.49 -3.91
CA PRO A 106 -4.75 12.29 -4.90
C PRO A 106 -4.27 12.14 -6.35
N TYR A 107 -2.98 11.86 -6.57
CA TYR A 107 -2.35 11.91 -7.90
C TYR A 107 -1.93 10.54 -8.46
N ILE A 108 -2.25 9.45 -7.76
CA ILE A 108 -1.91 8.09 -8.20
C ILE A 108 -2.83 7.68 -9.35
N THR A 109 -2.25 7.12 -10.41
CA THR A 109 -3.00 6.60 -11.57
C THR A 109 -3.09 5.08 -11.59
N SER A 110 -2.16 4.39 -10.90
CA SER A 110 -2.12 2.94 -10.77
C SER A 110 -1.93 2.51 -9.33
N LEU A 111 -2.90 1.76 -8.81
CA LEU A 111 -2.91 1.24 -7.43
C LEU A 111 -2.95 -0.28 -7.44
N ASN A 112 -2.04 -0.93 -6.72
CA ASN A 112 -2.13 -2.36 -6.43
C ASN A 112 -2.17 -2.56 -4.92
N ILE A 113 -3.22 -3.18 -4.40
CA ILE A 113 -3.39 -3.48 -2.98
C ILE A 113 -3.52 -4.98 -2.78
N SER A 114 -2.82 -5.49 -1.78
CA SER A 114 -2.87 -6.88 -1.35
C SER A 114 -2.75 -7.07 0.16
N GLY A 115 -3.06 -8.28 0.64
CA GLY A 115 -2.98 -8.65 2.06
C GLY A 115 -4.28 -8.37 2.84
N TRP A 116 -4.16 -7.87 4.08
CA TRP A 116 -5.28 -7.57 4.98
C TRP A 116 -5.99 -6.25 4.61
N ILE A 117 -6.83 -6.29 3.59
CA ILE A 117 -7.49 -5.10 3.03
C ILE A 117 -8.53 -4.50 3.98
N GLU A 118 -9.12 -5.27 4.88
CA GLU A 118 -10.13 -4.80 5.84
C GLU A 118 -9.60 -3.68 6.76
N GLY A 119 -8.29 -3.67 7.05
CA GLY A 119 -7.65 -2.60 7.82
C GLY A 119 -7.32 -1.34 7.01
N VAL A 120 -7.60 -1.30 5.70
CA VAL A 120 -7.15 -0.22 4.82
C VAL A 120 -8.31 0.67 4.39
N ALA A 121 -8.20 1.98 4.66
CA ALA A 121 -9.14 2.99 4.20
C ALA A 121 -8.50 3.88 3.13
N LEU A 122 -8.99 3.78 1.88
CA LEU A 122 -8.55 4.65 0.80
C LEU A 122 -9.28 6.00 0.84
N LYS A 123 -8.53 7.09 0.71
CA LYS A 123 -9.03 8.47 0.70
C LYS A 123 -8.48 9.21 -0.51
N ASN A 124 -9.34 10.00 -1.15
CA ASN A 124 -9.01 10.88 -2.28
C ASN A 124 -8.33 10.14 -3.46
N LEU A 125 -9.14 9.55 -4.33
CA LEU A 125 -8.71 8.74 -5.48
C LEU A 125 -9.00 9.43 -6.83
N SER A 126 -9.02 10.76 -6.87
CA SER A 126 -9.53 11.54 -8.00
C SER A 126 -8.84 11.30 -9.35
N CYS A 127 -7.58 10.86 -9.35
CA CYS A 127 -6.79 10.61 -10.56
C CYS A 127 -6.58 9.12 -10.86
N LEU A 128 -7.21 8.23 -10.10
CA LEU A 128 -7.01 6.80 -10.25
C LEU A 128 -7.69 6.30 -11.52
N VAL A 129 -6.93 5.60 -12.36
CA VAL A 129 -7.42 5.05 -13.64
C VAL A 129 -7.42 3.52 -13.61
N ASN A 130 -6.34 2.96 -13.08
CA ASN A 130 -6.11 1.52 -13.04
C ASN A 130 -5.96 1.06 -11.59
N SER A 131 -6.68 0.00 -11.21
CA SER A 131 -6.46 -0.65 -9.91
C SER A 131 -6.40 -2.16 -10.04
N THR A 132 -5.51 -2.76 -9.28
CA THR A 132 -5.43 -4.21 -9.08
C THR A 132 -5.63 -4.51 -7.61
N LEU A 133 -6.57 -5.39 -7.30
CA LEU A 133 -6.77 -5.91 -5.95
C LEU A 133 -6.39 -7.39 -5.94
N ASP A 134 -5.32 -7.72 -5.22
CA ASP A 134 -4.76 -9.07 -5.15
C ASP A 134 -4.80 -9.59 -3.71
N PHE A 135 -5.59 -10.63 -3.46
CA PHE A 135 -5.76 -11.22 -2.14
C PHE A 135 -4.80 -12.40 -2.00
N THR A 136 -3.69 -12.16 -1.32
CA THR A 136 -2.65 -13.18 -1.06
C THR A 136 -3.14 -14.23 -0.07
N GLU A 137 -2.37 -15.32 0.04
CA GLU A 137 -2.69 -16.52 0.83
C GLU A 137 -2.95 -16.25 2.32
N ASP A 138 -2.48 -15.11 2.83
CA ASP A 138 -2.72 -14.64 4.20
C ASP A 138 -4.17 -14.18 4.46
N PHE A 139 -5.06 -14.26 3.47
CA PHE A 139 -6.47 -13.91 3.60
C PHE A 139 -7.23 -14.97 4.42
N ASN A 140 -7.05 -14.94 5.73
CA ASN A 140 -7.67 -15.87 6.68
C ASN A 140 -8.97 -15.30 7.29
N GLY A 141 -9.82 -14.70 6.45
CA GLY A 141 -11.07 -14.10 6.90
C GLY A 141 -12.13 -15.16 7.24
N ALA A 142 -12.57 -15.19 8.50
CA ALA A 142 -13.79 -15.90 8.89
C ALA A 142 -14.98 -15.42 8.04
N ARG A 143 -15.95 -16.31 7.77
CA ARG A 143 -17.16 -16.00 7.01
C ARG A 143 -17.95 -14.86 7.67
N GLY A 144 -18.05 -13.73 6.97
CA GLY A 144 -18.96 -12.60 7.28
C GLY A 144 -18.24 -11.44 7.97
N GLU A 145 -18.18 -10.23 7.42
CA GLU A 145 -18.64 -9.68 6.16
C GLU A 145 -17.50 -8.79 5.66
N TYR A 146 -17.07 -8.96 4.41
CA TYR A 146 -15.94 -8.24 3.82
C TYR A 146 -16.27 -6.76 3.56
N LEU A 147 -16.58 -6.01 4.61
CA LEU A 147 -17.07 -4.65 4.56
C LEU A 147 -16.01 -3.69 4.02
N GLY A 148 -14.76 -3.81 4.45
CA GLY A 148 -13.64 -3.02 3.93
C GLY A 148 -13.40 -3.27 2.45
N VAL A 149 -13.44 -4.54 2.01
CA VAL A 149 -13.39 -4.88 0.58
C VAL A 149 -14.55 -4.23 -0.18
N ARG A 150 -15.79 -4.33 0.33
CA ARG A 150 -16.97 -3.69 -0.29
C ARG A 150 -16.82 -2.18 -0.39
N MET A 151 -16.36 -1.53 0.67
CA MET A 151 -16.14 -0.08 0.68
C MET A 151 -15.08 0.33 -0.34
N ILE A 152 -14.01 -0.44 -0.49
CA ILE A 152 -12.99 -0.18 -1.52
C ILE A 152 -13.59 -0.39 -2.91
N LEU A 153 -14.27 -1.51 -3.17
CA LEU A 153 -14.92 -1.75 -4.47
C LEU A 153 -15.92 -0.65 -4.82
N GLN A 154 -16.74 -0.19 -3.86
CA GLN A 154 -17.63 0.96 -4.02
C GLN A 154 -16.88 2.25 -4.33
N LYS A 155 -15.66 2.45 -3.83
CA LYS A 155 -14.84 3.61 -4.19
C LYS A 155 -14.22 3.48 -5.57
N LEU A 156 -13.99 2.26 -6.06
CA LEU A 156 -13.31 1.99 -7.33
C LEU A 156 -14.27 1.76 -8.51
N HIS A 157 -15.59 1.95 -8.33
CA HIS A 157 -16.58 1.70 -9.38
C HIS A 157 -16.41 2.59 -10.63
N HIS A 158 -15.70 3.71 -10.50
CA HIS A 158 -15.48 4.70 -11.57
C HIS A 158 -14.22 4.42 -12.41
N LEU A 159 -13.48 3.36 -12.12
CA LEU A 159 -12.21 3.07 -12.81
C LEU A 159 -12.43 2.47 -14.21
N ASP A 160 -11.54 2.84 -15.13
CA ASP A 160 -11.51 2.29 -16.48
C ASP A 160 -11.12 0.79 -16.47
N VAL A 161 -10.17 0.43 -15.60
CA VAL A 161 -9.69 -0.95 -15.45
C VAL A 161 -9.57 -1.32 -13.98
N LEU A 162 -10.41 -2.27 -13.56
CA LEU A 162 -10.33 -2.92 -12.26
C LEU A 162 -10.00 -4.41 -12.45
N THR A 163 -8.79 -4.81 -12.05
CA THR A 163 -8.38 -6.21 -12.03
C THR A 163 -8.58 -6.78 -10.62
N ILE A 164 -9.34 -7.86 -10.53
CA ILE A 164 -9.65 -8.57 -9.29
C ILE A 164 -9.08 -9.99 -9.40
N CYS A 165 -8.33 -10.46 -8.41
CA CYS A 165 -7.81 -11.84 -8.43
C CYS A 165 -8.90 -12.89 -8.21
N ASP A 166 -8.67 -14.11 -8.70
CA ASP A 166 -9.65 -15.21 -8.75
C ASP A 166 -10.25 -15.58 -7.38
N ARG A 167 -9.52 -15.32 -6.28
CA ARG A 167 -10.01 -15.59 -4.92
C ARG A 167 -11.15 -14.66 -4.49
N LEU A 168 -11.25 -13.46 -5.06
CA LEU A 168 -12.41 -12.58 -4.84
C LEU A 168 -13.66 -13.05 -5.58
N ILE A 169 -13.53 -13.83 -6.65
CA ILE A 169 -14.69 -14.41 -7.34
C ILE A 169 -15.49 -15.27 -6.36
N LEU A 170 -14.83 -15.97 -5.45
CA LEU A 170 -15.51 -16.75 -4.41
C LEU A 170 -16.26 -15.86 -3.39
N VAL A 171 -15.70 -14.71 -3.03
CA VAL A 171 -16.38 -13.70 -2.20
C VAL A 171 -17.57 -13.10 -2.95
N TRP A 172 -17.41 -12.78 -4.23
CA TRP A 172 -18.47 -12.29 -5.12
C TRP A 172 -19.58 -13.32 -5.39
N LEU A 173 -19.26 -14.61 -5.52
CA LEU A 173 -20.25 -15.67 -5.72
C LEU A 173 -21.04 -15.95 -4.45
N SER A 174 -20.40 -15.88 -3.27
CA SER A 174 -21.11 -15.94 -1.98
C SER A 174 -22.10 -14.77 -1.80
N PHE A 175 -21.81 -13.64 -2.46
CA PHE A 175 -22.64 -12.44 -2.47
C PHE A 175 -23.86 -12.56 -3.39
N LEU A 176 -23.71 -13.04 -4.64
CA LEU A 176 -24.83 -13.33 -5.53
C LEU A 176 -25.79 -14.35 -4.91
N TYR A 177 -25.27 -15.37 -4.25
CA TYR A 177 -26.09 -16.37 -3.57
C TYR A 177 -26.95 -15.78 -2.45
N ARG A 178 -26.42 -14.87 -1.62
CA ARG A 178 -27.19 -14.19 -0.57
C ARG A 178 -28.18 -13.17 -1.12
N PHE A 179 -27.83 -12.46 -2.19
CA PHE A 179 -28.73 -11.48 -2.81
C PHE A 179 -29.94 -12.16 -3.49
N LEU A 180 -29.73 -13.33 -4.10
CA LEU A 180 -30.81 -14.15 -4.64
C LEU A 180 -31.66 -14.79 -3.53
N TYR A 181 -31.05 -15.22 -2.42
CA TYR A 181 -31.80 -15.78 -1.29
C TYR A 181 -32.72 -14.78 -0.57
N VAL A 182 -32.38 -13.49 -0.59
CA VAL A 182 -33.21 -12.42 0.00
C VAL A 182 -34.31 -11.95 -0.97
N LEU A 183 -34.15 -12.15 -2.27
CA LEU A 183 -35.16 -11.79 -3.27
C LEU A 183 -36.13 -12.93 -3.62
N PHE A 184 -35.76 -14.18 -3.33
CA PHE A 184 -36.54 -15.38 -3.67
C PHE A 184 -36.80 -16.33 -2.47
N GLY A 185 -36.57 -15.86 -1.24
CA GLY A 185 -36.78 -16.63 0.00
C GLY A 185 -37.74 -15.94 0.96
#